data_AF-A0A7J4ETT5-F1
#
_entry.id   AF-A0A7J4ETT5-F1
#
_cell.length_a   1.000
_cell.length_b   1.000
_cell.length_c   1.000
_cell.angle_alpha   90.00
_cell.angle_beta   90.00
_cell.angle_gamma   90.00
#
_symmetry.space_group_name_H-M   'P 1'
#
loop_
_entity.id
_entity.type
_entity.pdbx_description
1 polymer ?
#
loop_
_entity_poly.entity_id
_entity_poly.type
_entity_poly.pdbx_seq_one_letter_code
_entity_poly.pdbx_strand_id
1 'polypeptide(L)' 'MAKIIEAIYEKGVFKPLQKVVLKEGEKVRLRIEKEKGLVELIEKLSEKFKDVKEDPLEVLLEMRKRSWD' A
#
# COMPACT_ATOMS: atom_id res chain seq x y z
N MET A 1 10.08 19.98 14.46
CA MET A 1 10.31 18.54 14.20
C MET A 1 9.00 17.96 13.70
N ALA A 2 9.00 17.31 12.54
CA ALA A 2 7.77 16.71 12.00
C ALA A 2 7.44 15.43 12.78
N LYS A 3 6.18 15.26 13.17
CA LYS A 3 5.69 14.07 13.89
C LYS A 3 4.57 13.45 13.06
N ILE A 4 4.64 12.14 12.81
CA ILE A 4 3.55 11.41 12.14
C ILE A 4 2.46 11.20 13.18
N ILE A 5 1.22 11.52 12.80
CA ILE A 5 0.03 11.33 13.62
C ILE A 5 -0.90 10.43 12.83
N GLU A 6 -1.14 9.22 13.33
CA GLU A 6 -2.13 8.32 12.76
C GLU A 6 -3.53 8.76 13.20
N ALA A 7 -4.48 8.68 12.27
CA ALA A 7 -5.85 9.12 12.51
C ALA A 7 -6.84 8.28 11.71
N ILE A 8 -8.03 8.11 12.27
CA ILE A 8 -9.18 7.53 11.56
C ILE A 8 -10.01 8.67 10.99
N TYR A 9 -10.39 8.55 9.72
CA TYR A 9 -11.30 9.49 9.09
C TYR A 9 -12.74 9.00 9.25
N GLU A 10 -13.55 9.72 10.03
CA GLU A 10 -14.95 9.39 10.29
C GLU A 10 -15.84 10.62 10.15
N LYS A 11 -16.92 10.49 9.36
CA LYS A 11 -17.95 11.54 9.18
C LYS A 11 -17.37 12.92 8.81
N GLY A 12 -16.32 12.98 8.00
CA GLY A 12 -15.70 14.23 7.59
C GLY A 12 -14.57 14.75 8.49
N VAL A 13 -14.21 14.03 9.55
CA VAL A 13 -13.25 14.49 10.57
C VAL A 13 -12.12 13.48 10.75
N PHE A 14 -10.87 13.96 10.81
CA PHE A 14 -9.71 13.15 11.20
C PHE A 14 -9.60 13.07 12.72
N LYS A 15 -9.80 11.87 13.28
CA LYS A 15 -9.68 11.58 14.71
C LYS A 15 -8.33 10.94 15.00
N PRO A 16 -7.40 11.62 15.70
CA PRO A 16 -6.08 11.05 15.97
C PRO A 16 -6.18 9.85 16.90
N LEU A 17 -5.36 8.83 16.66
CA LEU A 17 -5.25 7.63 17.50
C LEU A 17 -4.46 7.87 18.79
N GLN A 18 -3.82 9.03 18.91
CA GLN A 18 -3.01 9.45 20.04
C GLN A 18 -3.31 10.89 20.42
N LYS A 19 -2.98 11.28 21.66
CA LYS A 19 -3.14 12.68 22.09
C LYS A 19 -2.19 13.58 21.29
N VAL A 20 -2.77 14.59 20.66
CA VAL A 20 -2.04 15.62 19.90
C VAL A 20 -2.07 16.92 20.69
N VAL A 21 -0.90 17.51 20.92
CA VAL A 21 -0.77 18.80 21.61
C VAL A 21 -0.45 19.86 20.56
N LEU A 22 -1.46 20.64 20.17
CA LEU A 22 -1.37 21.76 19.24
C LEU A 22 -2.17 22.94 19.81
N LYS A 23 -1.84 24.15 19.39
CA LYS A 23 -2.61 25.35 19.78
C LYS A 23 -3.93 25.37 19.01
N GLU A 24 -4.96 25.94 19.63
CA GLU A 24 -6.24 26.14 18.95
C GLU A 24 -6.06 27.08 17.75
N GLY A 25 -6.62 26.70 16.59
CA GLY A 25 -6.47 27.43 15.33
C GLY A 25 -5.12 27.24 14.61
N GLU A 26 -4.24 26.36 15.09
CA GLU A 26 -2.95 26.08 14.43
C GLU A 26 -3.14 25.40 13.06
N LYS A 27 -2.55 25.98 12.01
CA LYS A 27 -2.59 25.41 10.66
C LYS A 27 -1.60 24.25 10.55
N VAL A 28 -2.09 23.08 10.18
CA VAL A 28 -1.28 21.89 9.92
C VAL A 28 -1.40 21.44 8.46
N ARG A 29 -0.37 20.74 7.98
CA ARG A 29 -0.38 20.08 6.66
C ARG A 29 -0.68 18.60 6.84
N LEU A 30 -1.75 18.11 6.22
CA LEU A 30 -2.09 16.70 6.20
C LEU A 30 -1.45 16.01 4.99
N ARG A 31 -0.86 14.82 5.23
CA ARG A 31 -0.41 13.90 4.18
C ARG A 31 -1.15 12.60 4.39
N ILE A 32 -1.98 12.21 3.42
CA ILE A 32 -2.79 10.99 3.50
C ILE A 32 -2.03 9.88 2.79
N GLU A 33 -1.48 8.97 3.58
CA GLU A 33 -0.88 7.74 3.08
C GLU A 33 -1.92 6.65 3.24
N LYS A 34 -2.55 6.25 2.12
CA LYS A 34 -3.43 5.08 2.14
C LYS A 34 -2.51 3.86 2.19
N GLU A 35 -2.73 2.95 3.14
CA GLU A 35 -2.18 1.59 3.11
C GLU A 35 -2.80 0.80 1.95
N LYS A 36 -2.59 1.28 0.73
CA LYS A 36 -2.80 0.55 -0.51
C LYS A 36 -1.58 -0.34 -0.73
N GLY A 37 -1.23 -1.12 0.29
CA GLY A 37 0.02 -1.87 0.34
C GLY A 37 -0.14 -3.20 -0.37
N LEU A 38 -1.02 -4.04 0.17
CA LEU A 38 -1.13 -5.43 -0.24
C LEU A 38 -2.41 -5.74 -1.03
N VAL A 39 -3.58 -5.30 -0.55
CA VAL A 39 -4.86 -5.61 -1.21
C VAL A 39 -4.93 -4.99 -2.60
N GLU A 40 -4.63 -3.69 -2.74
CA GLU A 40 -4.65 -3.04 -4.05
C GLU A 40 -3.53 -3.55 -4.99
N LEU A 41 -2.41 -4.00 -4.41
CA LEU A 41 -1.34 -4.65 -5.17
C LEU A 41 -1.80 -6.03 -5.69
N ILE A 42 -2.45 -6.83 -4.84
CA ILE A 42 -3.02 -8.12 -5.21
C ILE A 42 -4.10 -7.93 -6.29
N GLU A 43 -5.01 -6.97 -6.13
CA GLU A 43 -6.04 -6.67 -7.15
C GLU A 43 -5.40 -6.31 -8.49
N LYS A 44 -4.38 -5.45 -8.50
CA LYS A 44 -3.65 -5.08 -9.72
C LYS A 44 -2.92 -6.26 -10.35
N LEU A 45 -2.28 -7.11 -9.55
CA LEU A 45 -1.57 -8.29 -10.05
C LEU A 45 -2.56 -9.31 -10.62
N SER A 46 -3.63 -9.62 -9.89
CA SER A 46 -4.69 -10.52 -10.35
C SER A 46 -5.29 -10.06 -11.66
N GLU A 47 -5.61 -8.76 -11.81
CA GLU A 47 -6.11 -8.20 -13.07
C GLU A 47 -5.08 -8.31 -14.20
N LYS A 48 -3.80 -8.02 -13.92
CA LYS A 48 -2.71 -8.07 -14.90
C LYS A 48 -2.44 -9.48 -15.42
N PHE A 49 -2.60 -10.49 -14.57
CA PHE A 49 -2.31 -11.89 -14.89
C PHE A 49 -3.57 -12.72 -15.19
N LYS A 50 -4.77 -12.12 -15.25
CA LYS A 50 -6.04 -12.84 -15.43
C LYS A 50 -6.11 -13.72 -16.69
N ASP A 51 -5.42 -13.31 -17.75
CA ASP A 51 -5.43 -13.98 -19.06
C ASP A 51 -4.20 -14.86 -19.30
N VAL A 52 -3.31 -14.96 -18.31
CA VAL A 52 -2.10 -15.77 -18.40
C VAL A 52 -2.47 -17.23 -18.09
N LYS A 53 -2.33 -18.09 -19.09
CA LYS A 53 -2.69 -19.52 -19.02
C LYS A 53 -1.55 -20.41 -18.51
N GLU A 54 -0.33 -19.91 -18.59
CA GLU A 54 0.90 -20.62 -18.22
C GLU A 54 1.31 -20.18 -16.82
N ASP A 55 1.76 -21.09 -15.96
CA ASP A 55 2.30 -20.68 -14.66
C ASP A 55 3.65 -19.96 -14.87
N PRO A 56 3.75 -18.65 -14.59
CA PRO A 56 4.98 -17.91 -14.81
C PRO A 56 6.16 -18.45 -13.99
N LEU A 57 5.89 -19.03 -12.81
CA LEU A 57 6.93 -19.64 -11.98
C LEU A 57 7.46 -20.91 -12.63
N GLU A 58 6.59 -21.73 -13.20
CA GLU A 58 6.96 -22.94 -13.93
C GLU A 58 7.88 -22.60 -15.12
N VAL A 59 7.48 -21.61 -15.93
CA VAL A 59 8.28 -21.12 -17.07
C VAL A 59 9.66 -20.63 -16.63
N LEU A 60 9.75 -19.83 -15.57
CA LEU A 60 11.02 -19.32 -15.05
C LEU A 60 11.93 -20.44 -14.53
N LEU A 61 11.37 -21.48 -13.92
CA LEU A 61 12.11 -22.65 -13.45
C LEU A 61 12.63 -23.50 -14.60
N GLU A 62 11.87 -23.67 -15.68
CA GLU A 62 12.32 -24.35 -16.89
C GLU A 62 13.47 -23.60 -17.58
N MET A 63 13.35 -22.28 -17.72
CA MET A 63 14.42 -21.44 -18.29
C MET A 63 15.71 -21.54 -17.48
N ARG A 64 15.61 -21.55 -16.15
CA ARG A 64 16.77 -21.74 -15.27
C ARG A 64 17.45 -23.08 -15.52
N LYS A 65 16.70 -24.17 -15.64
CA LYS A 65 17.26 -25.51 -15.90
C LYS A 65 18.02 -25.56 -17.23
N ARG A 66 17.47 -24.95 -18.29
CA ARG A 66 18.09 -24.86 -19.62
C ARG A 66 19.37 -24.01 -19.69
N SER A 67 19.61 -23.14 -18.72
CA SER A 67 20.77 -22.24 -18.74
C SER A 67 22.07 -22.91 -18.25
N TRP A 68 21.99 -24.16 -17.80
CA TRP A 68 23.12 -24.94 -17.27
C TRP A 68 23.44 -26.19 -18.12
N ASP A 69 22.83 -26.33 -19.30
CA ASP A 69 23.17 -27.30 -20.36
C ASP A 69 23.88 -26.58 -21.52
#